data_AF-A0A8J7CEZ9-F1
#
_entry.id   AF-A0A8J7CEZ9-F1
#
_cell.length_a   1.000
_cell.length_b   1.000
_cell.length_c   1.000
_cell.angle_alpha   90.00
_cell.angle_beta   90.00
_cell.angle_gamma   90.00
#
_symmetry.space_group_name_H-M   'P 1'
#
loop_
_entity.id
_entity.type
_entity.pdbx_description
1 polymer ?
#
loop_
_entity_poly.entity_id
_entity_poly.type
_entity_poly.pdbx_seq_one_letter_code
_entity_poly.pdbx_strand_id
1 'polypeptide(L)' 'MEGEPCKLLETLAERICGQIFERNERIDEVRLEIRKPNPPIPGHYREVGIVMERRRHG' A
#
# COMPACT_ATOMS: atom_id res chain seq x y z
N MET A 1 -12.84 -9.61 -4.27
CA MET A 1 -11.74 -8.64 -4.46
C MET A 1 -12.30 -7.49 -5.26
N GLU A 2 -12.14 -6.26 -4.79
CA GLU A 2 -12.65 -5.07 -5.47
C GLU A 2 -11.48 -4.33 -6.16
N GLY A 3 -11.76 -3.71 -7.30
CA GLY A 3 -10.76 -2.98 -8.09
C GLY A 3 -9.94 -3.83 -9.06
N GLU A 4 -9.12 -3.17 -9.85
CA GLU A 4 -8.24 -3.81 -10.83
C GLU A 4 -7.04 -4.50 -10.14
N PRO A 5 -6.78 -5.79 -10.41
CA PRO A 5 -5.70 -6.52 -9.78
C PRO A 5 -4.33 -5.99 -10.22
N CYS A 6 -3.38 -5.97 -9.30
CA CYS A 6 -1.98 -5.65 -9.57
C CYS A 6 -1.07 -6.77 -9.07
N LYS A 7 0.13 -6.86 -9.65
CA LYS A 7 1.10 -7.93 -9.36
C LYS A 7 1.90 -7.68 -8.07
N LEU A 8 2.05 -6.41 -7.69
CA LEU A 8 2.92 -5.95 -6.63
C LEU A 8 2.11 -5.17 -5.58
N LEU A 9 2.41 -5.38 -4.30
CA LEU A 9 1.76 -4.62 -3.22
C LEU A 9 2.16 -3.15 -3.27
N GLU A 10 3.35 -2.86 -3.80
CA GLU A 10 3.92 -1.54 -4.02
C GLU A 10 3.07 -0.73 -4.99
N THR A 11 2.61 -1.34 -6.09
CA THR A 11 1.72 -0.68 -7.06
C THR A 11 0.38 -0.34 -6.43
N LEU A 12 -0.15 -1.23 -5.57
CA LEU A 12 -1.37 -0.94 -4.82
C LEU A 12 -1.17 0.20 -3.83
N ALA A 13 -0.07 0.19 -3.08
CA ALA A 13 0.26 1.22 -2.11
C ALA A 13 0.41 2.60 -2.76
N GLU A 14 1.11 2.70 -3.89
CA GLU A 14 1.23 3.95 -4.67
C GLU A 14 -0.14 4.48 -5.11
N ARG A 15 -1.00 3.59 -5.63
CA ARG A 15 -2.35 3.97 -6.06
C ARG A 15 -3.18 4.50 -4.90
N ILE A 16 -3.12 3.85 -3.73
CA ILE A 16 -3.84 4.30 -2.52
C ILE A 16 -3.30 5.65 -2.06
N CYS A 17 -1.98 5.80 -1.92
CA CYS A 17 -1.35 7.06 -1.51
C CYS A 17 -1.69 8.21 -2.47
N GLY A 18 -1.66 7.96 -3.78
CA GLY A 18 -2.06 8.93 -4.81
C GLY A 18 -3.50 9.40 -4.62
N GLN A 19 -4.44 8.47 -4.44
CA GLN A 19 -5.85 8.82 -4.21
C GLN A 19 -6.08 9.59 -2.90
N ILE A 20 -5.34 9.27 -1.83
CA ILE A 20 -5.42 10.00 -0.56
C ILE A 20 -5.00 11.46 -0.77
N PHE A 21 -3.86 11.68 -1.43
CA PHE A 21 -3.37 13.02 -1.72
C PHE A 21 -4.27 13.79 -2.69
N GLU A 22 -4.75 13.17 -3.76
CA GLU A 22 -5.67 13.84 -4.71
C GLU A 22 -6.96 14.32 -4.04
N ARG A 23 -7.49 13.55 -3.08
CA ARG A 23 -8.75 13.87 -2.39
C ARG A 23 -8.59 14.79 -1.19
N ASN A 24 -7.36 14.92 -0.66
CA ASN A 24 -7.11 15.63 0.60
C ASN A 24 -5.84 16.47 0.52
N GLU A 25 -5.98 17.72 0.09
CA GLU A 25 -4.86 18.68 -0.03
C GLU A 25 -4.17 18.98 1.31
N ARG A 26 -4.88 18.83 2.44
CA ARG A 26 -4.35 19.06 3.80
C ARG A 26 -3.48 17.93 4.35
N ILE A 27 -3.41 16.79 3.66
CA ILE A 27 -2.57 15.67 4.09
C ILE A 27 -1.20 15.85 3.45
N ASP A 28 -0.19 16.07 4.28
CA ASP A 28 1.20 16.26 3.85
C ASP A 28 2.00 14.96 3.81
N GLU A 29 1.61 13.97 4.61
CA GLU A 29 2.33 12.70 4.76
C GLU A 29 1.35 11.55 5.00
N VAL A 30 1.66 10.39 4.41
CA VAL A 30 0.91 9.15 4.54
C VAL A 30 1.88 8.03 4.87
N ARG A 31 1.57 7.28 5.93
CA ARG A 31 2.16 5.98 6.23
C ARG A 31 1.11 4.90 6.02
N LEU A 32 1.38 3.99 5.10
CA LEU A 32 0.49 2.88 4.73
C LEU A 32 1.18 1.54 4.97
N GLU A 33 0.44 0.59 5.50
CA GLU A 33 0.89 -0.79 5.67
C GLU A 33 -0.09 -1.73 4.96
N ILE A 34 0.43 -2.60 4.09
CA ILE A 34 -0.37 -3.60 3.38
C ILE A 34 0.16 -4.99 3.73
N ARG A 35 -0.71 -5.81 4.34
CA ARG A 35 -0.40 -7.17 4.77
C ARG A 35 -1.11 -8.20 3.91
N LYS A 36 -0.40 -9.25 3.55
CA LYS A 36 -0.88 -10.46 2.90
C LYS A 36 -0.70 -11.61 3.90
N PRO A 37 -1.77 -12.02 4.61
CA PRO A 37 -1.70 -13.07 5.62
C PRO A 37 -1.49 -14.47 5.01
N ASN A 38 -2.00 -14.70 3.79
CA ASN A 38 -1.87 -15.97 3.07
C ASN A 38 -1.09 -15.82 1.74
N PRO A 39 0.20 -15.46 1.76
CA PRO A 39 1.03 -15.41 0.57
C PRO A 39 1.45 -16.84 0.16
N PRO A 40 1.60 -17.11 -1.15
CA PRO A 40 1.99 -18.42 -1.66
C PRO A 40 3.51 -18.61 -1.54
N ILE A 41 4.05 -18.55 -0.32
CA ILE A 41 5.48 -18.78 -0.05
C ILE A 41 5.57 -20.07 0.80
N PRO A 42 6.34 -21.08 0.39
CA PRO A 42 6.56 -22.24 1.25
C PRO A 42 7.27 -21.82 2.54
N GLY A 43 6.60 -21.98 3.70
CA GLY A 43 7.17 -21.64 4.99
C GLY A 43 6.13 -21.38 6.08
N HIS A 44 6.57 -21.35 7.33
CA HIS A 44 5.74 -20.98 8.47
C HIS A 44 5.99 -19.51 8.83
N TYR A 45 5.11 -18.63 8.41
CA TYR A 45 5.09 -17.22 8.82
C TYR A 45 3.64 -16.78 8.99
N ARG A 46 3.40 -15.74 9.78
CA ARG A 46 2.04 -15.24 10.07
C ARG A 46 1.49 -14.37 8.95
N GLU A 47 2.34 -13.52 8.38
CA GLU A 47 2.00 -12.60 7.31
C GLU A 47 3.27 -12.07 6.64
N VAL A 48 3.13 -11.59 5.41
CA VAL A 48 4.15 -10.77 4.73
C VAL A 48 3.48 -9.51 4.22
N GLY A 49 4.22 -8.44 4.01
CA GLY A 49 3.62 -7.19 3.57
C GLY A 49 4.66 -6.14 3.24
N ILE A 50 4.17 -4.94 2.97
CA ILE A 50 5.00 -3.76 2.79
C ILE A 50 4.53 -2.63 3.69
N VAL A 51 5.46 -1.73 4.02
CA VAL A 51 5.17 -0.43 4.62
C VAL A 51 5.68 0.63 3.65
N MET A 52 4.86 1.65 3.40
CA MET A 52 5.20 2.80 2.56
C MET A 52 5.00 4.08 3.35
N GLU A 53 6.02 4.92 3.35
CA GLU A 53 5.96 6.29 3.88
C GLU A 53 6.15 7.25 2.71
N ARG A 54 5.18 8.14 2.49
CA ARG A 54 5.21 9.11 1.41
C ARG A 54 4.84 10.49 1.93
N ARG A 55 5.59 11.49 1.48
CA ARG A 55 5.36 12.90 1.79
C ARG A 55 5.14 13.68 0.49
N ARG A 56 4.32 14.73 0.51
CA ARG A 56 4.27 15.68 -0.60
C ARG A 56 5.62 16.40 -0.69
N HIS A 57 6.20 16.40 -1.87
CA HIS A 57 7.23 17.37 -2.20
C HIS A 57 6.50 18.67 -2.50
N GLY A 58 6.58 19.62 -1.57
CA GLY A 58 6.04 20.98 -1.75
C GLY A 58 6.81 21.76 -2.80
#